data_AF-A0AAN9AXU4-F1
#
_entry.id   AF-A0AAN9AXU4-F1
#
_cell.length_a   1.000
_cell.length_b   1.000
_cell.length_c   1.000
_cell.angle_alpha   90.00
_cell.angle_beta   90.00
_cell.angle_gamma   90.00
#
_symmetry.space_group_name_H-M   'P 1'
#
loop_
_entity.id
_entity.type
_entity.pdbx_description
1 polymer ?
#
loop_
_entity_poly.entity_id
_entity_poly.type
_entity_poly.pdbx_seq_one_letter_code
_entity_poly.pdbx_strand_id
1 'polypeptide(L)'
;MWSMVGVLVGFVLCSASSGVRGLQVSENCEKKYKELYPNHTMCLVDRPQATAVTLTKATQHAIVHKHNQLRARVQPAATNMQKVVWDEKLATVAAKWARQCVIGHDDNKARQIPEYPKAFISQNAGFGHTSFNHAIDNWYREESKFTFGGSYVWGTGHYFQLVFHGLSRVGCGAAKCPHSTHPAHRICNYAAGLDTSGTPYTNGTSCAACPDHCDSATKKLCDCGGKICYRNGKVDVRTCKCKCADGFEGDNCEQRSCPNEDYLSRCLTASPDQCSVTINPDNCPILCGLCPKPCNGKECRNGGKLAFQNCTCNCRGGFSGPLCEKCPSGDKEDCPTRSTTFCAASVDHRAACPYRCKLCSEKDLPCQNKKCHHHGKLDTKTCTCNCEEGFTGDRCEVCPVHDKDYCVTQPVKMCTDYPHKAYWMEMNCPHKCSHCNETVAAKE
;
A
#
# COMPACT_ATOMS: atom_id res chain seq x y z
N MET A 1 30.62 4.82 68.74
CA MET A 1 30.27 3.54 68.09
C MET A 1 29.01 3.75 67.26
N TRP A 2 29.15 4.13 65.99
CA TRP A 2 28.04 4.19 65.04
C TRP A 2 28.49 3.42 63.80
N SER A 3 27.88 2.25 63.60
CA SER A 3 28.15 1.35 62.49
C SER A 3 27.51 1.83 61.20
N MET A 4 28.22 1.53 60.14
CA MET A 4 28.00 1.84 58.74
C MET A 4 26.98 0.91 58.06
N VAL A 5 26.33 1.50 57.05
CA VAL A 5 26.00 0.92 55.71
C VAL A 5 24.73 0.09 55.54
N GLY A 6 23.95 0.52 54.54
CA GLY A 6 22.92 -0.27 53.86
C GLY A 6 22.22 0.57 52.78
N VAL A 7 22.91 0.91 51.69
CA VAL A 7 22.30 1.55 50.51
C VAL A 7 21.57 0.48 49.69
N LEU A 8 20.24 0.51 49.69
CA LEU A 8 19.40 -0.23 48.74
C LEU A 8 19.02 0.73 47.61
N VAL A 9 19.69 0.58 46.47
CA VAL A 9 19.31 1.25 45.22
C VAL A 9 18.09 0.53 44.66
N GLY A 10 16.89 1.00 45.00
CA GLY A 10 15.66 0.60 44.35
C GLY A 10 15.53 1.31 43.00
N PHE A 11 15.73 0.57 41.91
CA PHE A 11 15.34 1.01 40.57
C PHE A 11 13.81 1.10 40.51
N VAL A 12 13.25 2.29 40.73
CA VAL A 12 11.88 2.62 40.33
C VAL A 12 11.94 3.18 38.92
N LEU A 13 11.76 2.32 37.93
CA LEU A 13 11.43 2.71 36.56
C LEU A 13 10.13 2.00 36.18
N CYS A 14 9.01 2.72 36.26
CA CYS A 14 8.00 2.64 35.22
C CYS A 14 7.15 3.91 35.19
N SER A 15 7.47 4.70 34.18
CA SER A 15 6.66 5.70 33.45
C SER A 15 5.21 5.88 33.87
N ALA A 16 4.90 7.13 34.20
CA ALA A 16 3.55 7.68 34.19
C ALA A 16 2.90 7.45 32.81
N SER A 17 1.83 6.66 32.78
CA SER A 17 0.85 6.70 31.70
C SER A 17 -0.38 7.43 32.21
N SER A 18 -0.88 8.34 31.39
CA SER A 18 -2.09 9.13 31.61
C SER A 18 -3.33 8.22 31.60
N GLY A 19 -3.48 7.38 32.63
CA GLY A 19 -4.64 6.53 32.86
C GLY A 19 -5.47 7.09 34.00
N VAL A 20 -6.79 6.89 33.94
CA VAL A 20 -7.69 7.13 35.08
C VAL A 20 -7.11 6.41 36.31
N ARG A 21 -6.80 7.16 37.38
CA ARG A 21 -6.09 6.64 38.56
C ARG A 21 -6.68 5.30 39.03
N GLY A 22 -5.84 4.28 39.14
CA GLY A 22 -6.19 3.00 39.78
C GLY A 22 -6.77 1.91 38.88
N LEU A 23 -6.68 2.02 37.55
CA LEU A 23 -6.89 0.87 36.64
C LEU A 23 -5.61 0.02 36.56
N GLN A 24 -5.75 -1.31 36.66
CA GLN A 24 -4.63 -2.25 36.59
C GLN A 24 -4.67 -3.03 35.28
N VAL A 25 -3.54 -3.09 34.58
CA VAL A 25 -3.38 -3.87 33.36
C VAL A 25 -2.95 -5.30 33.74
N SER A 26 -3.64 -6.29 33.19
CA SER A 26 -3.34 -7.71 33.35
C SER A 26 -2.11 -8.10 32.54
N GLU A 27 -1.18 -8.80 33.19
CA GLU A 27 -0.01 -9.39 32.53
C GLU A 27 -0.38 -10.49 31.52
N ASN A 28 -1.54 -11.13 31.72
CA ASN A 28 -2.05 -12.24 30.89
C ASN A 28 -3.00 -11.78 29.78
N CYS A 29 -2.90 -10.53 29.32
CA CYS A 29 -3.76 -10.04 28.24
C CYS A 29 -3.49 -10.78 26.92
N GLU A 30 -4.55 -11.14 26.20
CA GLU A 30 -4.42 -11.70 24.86
C GLU A 30 -3.65 -10.76 23.93
N LYS A 31 -2.70 -11.32 23.19
CA LYS A 31 -1.80 -10.59 22.29
C LYS A 31 -2.54 -9.65 21.34
N LYS A 32 -3.66 -10.11 20.76
CA LYS A 32 -4.49 -9.36 19.80
C LYS A 32 -5.00 -8.02 20.34
N TYR A 33 -5.23 -7.90 21.65
CA TYR A 33 -5.66 -6.63 22.26
C TYR A 33 -4.47 -5.78 22.69
N LYS A 34 -3.43 -6.41 23.23
CA LYS A 34 -2.18 -5.74 23.65
C LYS A 34 -1.47 -5.05 22.47
N GLU A 35 -1.52 -5.66 21.29
CA GLU A 35 -0.96 -5.10 20.05
C GLU A 35 -1.75 -3.89 19.52
N LEU A 36 -3.06 -3.80 19.79
CA LEU A 36 -3.86 -2.63 19.43
C LEU A 36 -3.54 -1.44 20.33
N TYR A 37 -3.48 -1.69 21.64
CA TYR A 37 -3.17 -0.67 22.63
C TYR A 37 -2.71 -1.33 23.94
N PRO A 38 -1.56 -0.93 24.54
CA PRO A 38 -1.07 -1.55 25.77
C PRO A 38 -2.05 -1.52 26.94
N ASN A 39 -2.85 -0.44 27.04
CA ASN A 39 -3.88 -0.26 28.06
C ASN A 39 -5.29 -0.54 27.50
N HIS A 40 -5.40 -1.48 26.57
CA HIS A 40 -6.70 -1.86 25.99
C HIS A 40 -7.69 -2.31 27.06
N THR A 41 -8.98 -2.03 26.89
CA THR A 41 -10.03 -2.36 27.89
C THR A 41 -10.07 -3.85 28.21
N MET A 42 -9.86 -4.68 27.19
CA MET A 42 -9.74 -6.14 27.35
C MET A 42 -8.51 -6.60 28.15
N CYS A 43 -7.49 -5.75 28.27
CA CYS A 43 -6.31 -6.01 29.09
C CYS A 43 -6.48 -5.55 30.54
N LEU A 44 -7.59 -4.93 30.94
CA LEU A 44 -7.77 -4.48 32.32
C LEU A 44 -8.16 -5.63 33.25
N VAL A 45 -7.69 -5.59 34.49
CA VAL A 45 -8.17 -6.48 35.56
C VAL A 45 -9.54 -5.97 36.03
N ASP A 46 -10.54 -6.85 36.08
CA ASP A 46 -11.87 -6.47 36.55
C ASP A 46 -11.83 -6.01 38.01
N ARG A 47 -12.64 -5.02 38.39
CA ARG A 47 -12.71 -4.59 39.78
C ARG A 47 -13.24 -5.76 40.64
N PRO A 48 -12.60 -6.07 41.78
CA PRO A 48 -12.98 -7.24 42.60
C PRO A 48 -14.45 -7.32 43.01
N GLN A 49 -15.12 -6.16 43.13
CA GLN A 49 -16.52 -6.08 43.56
C GLN A 49 -17.50 -5.78 42.42
N ALA A 50 -17.02 -5.73 41.18
CA ALA A 50 -17.91 -5.59 40.03
C ALA A 50 -18.63 -6.91 39.77
N THR A 51 -19.96 -6.87 39.67
CA THR A 51 -20.74 -8.03 39.22
C THR A 51 -21.19 -7.81 37.78
N ALA A 52 -20.79 -8.69 36.87
CA ALA A 52 -21.27 -8.67 35.49
C ALA A 52 -22.80 -8.83 35.45
N VAL A 53 -23.47 -8.07 34.58
CA VAL A 53 -24.89 -8.28 34.27
C VAL A 53 -24.98 -8.95 32.91
N THR A 54 -25.43 -10.20 32.90
CA THR A 54 -25.65 -10.97 31.66
C THR A 54 -26.84 -10.39 30.90
N LEU A 55 -26.64 -10.05 29.63
CA LEU A 55 -27.70 -9.59 28.74
C LEU A 55 -28.24 -10.76 27.94
N THR A 56 -29.51 -11.10 28.15
CA THR A 56 -30.20 -12.14 27.37
C THR A 56 -30.37 -11.69 25.92
N LYS A 57 -30.57 -12.63 24.98
CA LYS A 57 -30.92 -12.31 23.59
C LYS A 57 -32.13 -11.39 23.48
N ALA A 58 -33.14 -11.57 24.33
CA ALA A 58 -34.29 -10.68 24.40
C ALA A 58 -33.90 -9.24 24.79
N THR A 59 -32.98 -9.09 25.74
CA THR A 59 -32.43 -7.77 26.11
C THR A 59 -31.62 -7.15 24.98
N GLN A 60 -30.76 -7.92 24.32
CA GLN A 60 -30.00 -7.45 23.15
C GLN A 60 -30.93 -6.96 22.03
N HIS A 61 -31.97 -7.73 21.71
CA HIS A 61 -32.99 -7.34 20.73
C HIS A 61 -33.75 -6.09 21.16
N ALA A 62 -34.14 -5.98 22.44
CA ALA A 62 -34.84 -4.81 22.95
C ALA A 62 -33.98 -3.53 22.83
N ILE A 63 -32.67 -3.64 23.09
CA ILE A 63 -31.72 -2.54 22.90
C ILE A 63 -31.70 -2.09 21.44
N VAL A 64 -31.47 -3.03 20.51
CA VAL A 64 -31.44 -2.71 19.07
C VAL A 64 -32.76 -2.14 18.58
N HIS A 65 -33.88 -2.74 19.00
CA HIS A 65 -35.22 -2.28 18.66
C HIS A 65 -35.44 -0.84 19.12
N LYS A 66 -35.08 -0.53 20.38
CA LYS A 66 -35.19 0.83 20.92
C LYS A 66 -34.35 1.82 20.13
N HIS A 67 -33.10 1.48 19.80
CA HIS A 67 -32.26 2.35 18.96
C HIS A 67 -32.91 2.65 17.61
N ASN A 68 -33.36 1.61 16.90
CA ASN A 68 -33.99 1.78 15.59
C ASN A 68 -35.32 2.53 15.66
N GLN A 69 -36.13 2.31 16.70
CA GLN A 69 -37.36 3.08 16.94
C GLN A 69 -37.07 4.58 17.09
N LEU A 70 -36.05 4.93 17.87
CA LEU A 70 -35.63 6.32 18.10
C LEU A 70 -35.04 6.96 16.84
N ARG A 71 -34.23 6.22 16.08
CA ARG A 71 -33.64 6.67 14.82
C ARG A 71 -34.68 6.91 13.73
N ALA A 72 -35.75 6.12 13.70
CA ALA A 72 -36.83 6.24 12.71
C ALA A 72 -37.75 7.46 12.93
N ARG A 73 -37.72 8.08 14.12
CA ARG A 73 -38.63 9.16 14.53
C ARG A 73 -37.98 10.54 14.65
N VAL A 74 -36.71 10.67 14.29
CA VAL A 74 -35.97 11.94 14.41
C VAL A 74 -36.68 13.07 13.68
N GLN A 75 -36.56 14.28 14.23
CA GLN A 75 -37.06 15.50 13.60
C GLN A 75 -35.91 16.51 13.43
N PRO A 76 -35.69 17.03 12.21
CA PRO A 76 -36.38 16.70 10.96
C PRO A 76 -36.09 15.25 10.49
N ALA A 77 -36.87 14.75 9.53
CA ALA A 77 -36.69 13.41 8.98
C ALA A 77 -35.32 13.25 8.28
N ALA A 78 -34.78 12.04 8.31
CA ALA A 78 -33.45 11.73 7.79
C ALA A 78 -33.52 10.92 6.48
N THR A 79 -32.79 11.36 5.45
CA THR A 79 -32.71 10.66 4.15
C THR A 79 -31.84 9.41 4.18
N ASN A 80 -30.84 9.38 5.07
CA ASN A 80 -29.73 8.42 5.07
C ASN A 80 -29.51 7.70 6.42
N MET A 81 -30.51 7.69 7.30
CA MET A 81 -30.40 7.09 8.63
C MET A 81 -30.27 5.58 8.54
N GLN A 82 -29.11 5.02 8.90
CA GLN A 82 -28.91 3.57 8.87
C GLN A 82 -29.66 2.86 10.00
N LYS A 83 -30.15 1.65 9.70
CA LYS A 83 -30.61 0.68 10.68
C LYS A 83 -29.42 0.05 11.37
N VAL A 84 -29.45 -0.01 12.70
CA VAL A 84 -28.39 -0.65 13.49
C VAL A 84 -28.72 -2.10 13.81
N VAL A 85 -27.68 -2.93 13.92
CA VAL A 85 -27.76 -4.33 14.35
C VAL A 85 -26.92 -4.59 15.59
N TRP A 86 -27.17 -5.71 16.28
CA TRP A 86 -26.36 -6.12 17.44
C TRP A 86 -24.98 -6.60 17.02
N ASP A 87 -23.97 -6.31 17.82
CA ASP A 87 -22.61 -6.82 17.63
C ASP A 87 -22.01 -7.34 18.94
N GLU A 88 -21.71 -8.64 18.98
CA GLU A 88 -21.19 -9.31 20.18
C GLU A 88 -19.76 -8.87 20.54
N LYS A 89 -18.95 -8.46 19.56
CA LYS A 89 -17.57 -8.01 19.82
C LYS A 89 -17.59 -6.64 20.50
N LEU A 90 -18.43 -5.73 20.01
CA LEU A 90 -18.69 -4.44 20.67
C LEU A 90 -19.23 -4.65 22.09
N ALA A 91 -20.18 -5.57 22.26
CA ALA A 91 -20.78 -5.89 23.56
C ALA A 91 -19.76 -6.47 24.55
N THR A 92 -18.84 -7.32 24.08
CA THR A 92 -17.78 -7.92 24.90
C THR A 92 -16.88 -6.84 25.51
N VAL A 93 -16.41 -5.89 24.68
CA VAL A 93 -15.57 -4.77 25.15
C VAL A 93 -16.37 -3.83 26.06
N ALA A 94 -17.62 -3.52 25.72
CA ALA A 94 -18.47 -2.67 26.56
C ALA A 94 -18.73 -3.29 27.95
N ALA A 95 -18.96 -4.61 28.01
CA ALA A 95 -19.14 -5.33 29.27
C ALA A 95 -17.87 -5.33 30.11
N LYS A 96 -16.70 -5.43 29.47
CA LYS A 96 -15.40 -5.32 30.13
C LYS A 96 -15.18 -3.93 30.72
N TRP A 97 -15.53 -2.87 29.99
CA TRP A 97 -15.46 -1.50 30.51
C TRP A 97 -16.41 -1.29 31.70
N ALA A 98 -17.65 -1.78 31.62
CA ALA A 98 -18.62 -1.65 32.71
C ALA A 98 -18.09 -2.23 34.05
N ARG A 99 -17.30 -3.31 33.99
CA ARG A 99 -16.68 -3.94 35.17
C ARG A 99 -15.49 -3.19 35.75
N GLN A 100 -15.05 -2.11 35.13
CA GLN A 100 -14.04 -1.22 35.71
C GLN A 100 -14.63 -0.31 36.78
N CYS A 101 -15.96 -0.19 36.84
CA CYS A 101 -16.70 0.64 37.81
C CYS A 101 -16.21 2.09 37.88
N VAL A 102 -15.72 2.61 36.75
CA VAL A 102 -15.27 4.00 36.58
C VAL A 102 -16.40 4.79 35.93
N ILE A 103 -16.72 5.94 36.50
CA ILE A 103 -17.64 6.89 35.87
C ILE A 103 -16.86 7.63 34.78
N GLY A 104 -17.23 7.36 33.53
CA GLY A 104 -16.63 7.97 32.35
C GLY A 104 -16.41 6.98 31.21
N HIS A 105 -15.71 7.47 30.20
CA HIS A 105 -15.37 6.72 29.00
C HIS A 105 -13.97 6.09 29.11
N ASP A 106 -13.76 4.92 28.50
CA ASP A 106 -12.42 4.45 28.16
C ASP A 106 -11.82 5.28 27.01
N ASP A 107 -10.54 5.06 26.72
CA ASP A 107 -9.87 5.67 25.56
C ASP A 107 -10.44 5.07 24.25
N ASN A 108 -10.56 5.90 23.20
CA ASN A 108 -10.99 5.43 21.87
C ASN A 108 -10.10 4.30 21.32
N LYS A 109 -8.81 4.30 21.65
CA LYS A 109 -7.84 3.24 21.30
C LYS A 109 -8.07 1.97 22.14
N ALA A 110 -8.57 2.12 23.37
CA ALA A 110 -8.81 1.01 24.28
C ALA A 110 -10.08 0.22 23.98
N ARG A 111 -10.97 0.75 23.13
CA ARG A 111 -12.20 0.08 22.67
C ARG A 111 -12.16 -0.41 21.22
N GLN A 112 -10.98 -0.45 20.61
CA GLN A 112 -10.81 -0.98 19.25
C GLN A 112 -11.14 -2.47 19.22
N ILE A 113 -11.67 -2.94 18.10
CA ILE A 113 -11.98 -4.37 17.90
C ILE A 113 -10.93 -4.93 16.93
N PRO A 114 -10.17 -5.99 17.29
CA PRO A 114 -9.14 -6.57 16.41
C PRO A 114 -9.63 -6.89 15.00
N GLU A 115 -10.87 -7.35 14.89
CA GLU A 115 -11.51 -7.72 13.63
C GLU A 115 -12.03 -6.51 12.83
N TYR A 116 -12.07 -5.32 13.42
CA TYR A 116 -12.51 -4.06 12.78
C TYR A 116 -11.33 -3.07 12.71
N PRO A 117 -10.29 -3.35 11.90
CA PRO A 117 -9.02 -2.63 11.95
C PRO A 117 -9.18 -1.13 11.66
N LYS A 118 -8.80 -0.29 12.63
CA LYS A 118 -8.96 1.17 12.59
C LYS A 118 -10.40 1.62 12.25
N ALA A 119 -11.42 0.79 12.54
CA ALA A 119 -12.79 1.28 12.53
C ALA A 119 -12.97 2.22 13.72
N PHE A 120 -13.65 3.35 13.50
CA PHE A 120 -13.91 4.27 14.60
C PHE A 120 -15.02 3.69 15.50
N ILE A 121 -14.68 3.39 16.75
CA ILE A 121 -15.62 2.84 17.74
C ILE A 121 -15.93 3.93 18.77
N SER A 122 -17.20 4.29 18.90
CA SER A 122 -17.68 5.29 19.85
C SER A 122 -18.40 4.64 21.04
N GLN A 123 -18.80 5.45 22.04
CA GLN A 123 -19.42 4.94 23.25
C GLN A 123 -20.45 5.91 23.84
N ASN A 124 -21.58 5.38 24.30
CA ASN A 124 -22.45 6.02 25.28
C ASN A 124 -22.29 5.28 26.61
N ALA A 125 -22.17 6.04 27.69
CA ALA A 125 -22.03 5.52 29.03
C ALA A 125 -23.13 6.08 29.93
N GLY A 126 -23.79 5.20 30.69
CA GLY A 126 -24.93 5.53 31.52
C GLY A 126 -24.69 4.97 32.91
N PHE A 127 -24.83 5.83 33.92
CA PHE A 127 -24.50 5.52 35.32
C PHE A 127 -25.75 5.73 36.19
N GLY A 128 -26.12 4.73 36.98
CA GLY A 128 -27.29 4.77 37.86
C GLY A 128 -28.61 4.33 37.23
N HIS A 129 -28.66 4.09 35.91
CA HIS A 129 -29.86 3.58 35.24
C HIS A 129 -29.98 2.08 35.46
N THR A 130 -31.12 1.58 35.96
CA THR A 130 -31.32 0.14 36.25
C THR A 130 -31.79 -0.68 35.05
N SER A 131 -32.03 -0.07 33.89
CA SER A 131 -32.37 -0.76 32.64
C SER A 131 -31.78 -0.03 31.43
N PHE A 132 -31.52 -0.76 30.34
CA PHE A 132 -31.06 -0.13 29.09
C PHE A 132 -32.14 0.74 28.46
N ASN A 133 -33.42 0.37 28.57
CA ASN A 133 -34.51 1.23 28.11
C ASN A 133 -34.45 2.61 28.79
N HIS A 134 -34.28 2.64 30.11
CA HIS A 134 -34.16 3.91 30.84
C HIS A 134 -32.91 4.70 30.46
N ALA A 135 -31.76 4.03 30.31
CA ALA A 135 -30.52 4.69 29.87
C ALA A 135 -30.65 5.29 28.47
N ILE A 136 -31.17 4.52 27.51
CA ILE A 136 -31.33 4.95 26.12
C ILE A 136 -32.36 6.09 26.00
N ASP A 137 -33.47 6.02 26.74
CA ASP A 137 -34.44 7.12 26.78
C ASP A 137 -33.83 8.39 27.39
N ASN A 138 -33.00 8.27 28.43
CA ASN A 138 -32.31 9.42 29.02
C ASN A 138 -31.31 10.04 28.05
N TRP A 139 -30.50 9.24 27.38
CA TRP A 139 -29.59 9.67 26.33
C TRP A 139 -30.33 10.39 25.18
N TYR A 140 -31.49 9.87 24.76
CA TYR A 140 -32.27 10.49 23.69
C TYR A 140 -32.86 11.84 24.09
N ARG A 141 -33.25 12.03 25.37
CA ARG A 141 -33.86 13.29 25.86
C ARG A 141 -32.94 14.51 25.70
N GLU A 142 -31.65 14.33 25.50
CA GLU A 142 -30.74 15.43 25.16
C GLU A 142 -31.15 16.16 23.86
N GLU A 143 -31.98 15.53 23.01
CA GLU A 143 -32.67 16.16 21.87
C GLU A 143 -33.30 17.52 22.24
N SER A 144 -33.82 17.69 23.46
CA SER A 144 -34.46 18.94 23.88
C SER A 144 -33.52 20.16 23.85
N LYS A 145 -32.21 19.93 23.75
CA LYS A 145 -31.16 20.96 23.64
C LYS A 145 -30.53 21.01 22.24
N PHE A 146 -30.98 20.15 21.33
CA PHE A 146 -30.44 20.03 19.97
C PHE A 146 -31.26 20.86 18.99
N THR A 147 -30.57 21.61 18.14
CA THR A 147 -31.16 22.31 16.99
C THR A 147 -30.51 21.79 15.72
N PHE A 148 -31.32 21.24 14.79
CA PHE A 148 -30.79 20.71 13.54
C PHE A 148 -30.15 21.83 12.69
N GLY A 149 -28.93 21.58 12.21
CA GLY A 149 -28.13 22.59 11.48
C GLY A 149 -27.54 23.68 12.36
N GLY A 150 -27.79 23.66 13.68
CA GLY A 150 -27.15 24.54 14.65
C GLY A 150 -25.79 24.04 15.11
N SER A 151 -25.12 24.84 15.93
CA SER A 151 -23.85 24.47 16.55
C SER A 151 -24.02 23.30 17.52
N TYR A 152 -23.00 22.44 17.63
CA TYR A 152 -22.97 21.37 18.62
C TYR A 152 -23.03 21.93 20.04
N VAL A 153 -23.90 21.34 20.88
CA VAL A 153 -24.09 21.75 22.28
C VAL A 153 -23.44 20.74 23.21
N TRP A 154 -22.60 21.22 24.14
CA TRP A 154 -22.00 20.35 25.15
C TRP A 154 -23.09 19.66 25.98
N GLY A 155 -22.95 18.34 26.16
CA GLY A 155 -23.95 17.52 26.85
C GLY A 155 -25.11 17.04 25.98
N THR A 156 -25.01 17.14 24.64
CA THR A 156 -25.92 16.45 23.70
C THR A 156 -25.26 15.29 22.96
N GLY A 157 -24.10 14.85 23.44
CA GLY A 157 -23.29 13.84 22.77
C GLY A 157 -23.96 12.47 22.71
N HIS A 158 -24.74 12.08 23.73
CA HIS A 158 -25.40 10.79 23.72
C HIS A 158 -26.54 10.76 22.71
N TYR A 159 -27.35 11.82 22.63
CA TYR A 159 -28.37 11.94 21.58
C TYR A 159 -27.72 11.94 20.20
N PHE A 160 -26.71 12.79 19.98
CA PHE A 160 -26.03 12.90 18.69
C PHE A 160 -25.47 11.54 18.26
N GLN A 161 -24.93 10.76 19.20
CA GLN A 161 -24.48 9.40 18.95
C GLN A 161 -25.62 8.48 18.53
N LEU A 162 -26.73 8.47 19.26
CA LEU A 162 -27.89 7.63 18.94
C LEU A 162 -28.46 7.89 17.54
N VAL A 163 -28.43 9.15 17.09
CA VAL A 163 -29.00 9.58 15.80
C VAL A 163 -27.95 9.78 14.70
N PHE A 164 -26.70 9.39 14.93
CA PHE A 164 -25.67 9.52 13.91
C PHE A 164 -25.93 8.56 12.74
N HIS A 165 -26.05 9.08 11.53
CA HIS A 165 -26.46 8.34 10.34
C HIS A 165 -25.45 7.24 9.95
N GLY A 166 -24.18 7.42 10.30
CA GLY A 166 -23.10 6.47 10.04
C GLY A 166 -23.09 5.23 10.96
N LEU A 167 -23.94 5.20 12.00
CA LEU A 167 -24.06 4.03 12.87
C LEU A 167 -24.68 2.85 12.15
N SER A 168 -23.99 1.70 12.17
CA SER A 168 -24.46 0.44 11.62
C SER A 168 -24.55 -0.68 12.66
N ARG A 169 -23.80 -0.59 13.76
CA ARG A 169 -23.80 -1.60 14.84
C ARG A 169 -23.77 -1.02 16.24
N VAL A 170 -24.36 -1.76 17.17
CA VAL A 170 -24.31 -1.49 18.61
C VAL A 170 -24.05 -2.77 19.38
N GLY A 171 -23.21 -2.70 20.41
CA GLY A 171 -23.07 -3.76 21.40
C GLY A 171 -22.89 -3.17 22.78
N CYS A 172 -23.64 -3.68 23.74
CA CYS A 172 -23.69 -3.12 25.09
C CYS A 172 -23.34 -4.13 26.17
N GLY A 173 -22.89 -3.62 27.32
CA GLY A 173 -22.60 -4.40 28.50
C GLY A 173 -22.94 -3.62 29.77
N ALA A 174 -23.13 -4.36 30.86
CA ALA A 174 -23.52 -3.77 32.13
C ALA A 174 -22.86 -4.47 33.31
N ALA A 175 -22.69 -3.72 34.40
CA ALA A 175 -22.17 -4.22 35.66
C ALA A 175 -22.87 -3.55 36.85
N LYS A 176 -22.92 -4.26 37.97
CA LYS A 176 -23.22 -3.71 39.29
C LYS A 176 -21.91 -3.35 39.98
N CYS A 177 -21.84 -2.15 40.53
CA CYS A 177 -20.65 -1.54 41.12
C CYS A 177 -20.97 -1.00 42.52
N PRO A 178 -21.00 -1.84 43.57
CA PRO A 178 -21.53 -1.49 44.89
C PRO A 178 -20.89 -0.26 45.54
N HIS A 179 -19.61 -0.01 45.29
CA HIS A 179 -18.85 1.13 45.85
C HIS A 179 -18.77 2.35 44.93
N SER A 180 -19.44 2.30 43.77
CA SER A 180 -19.57 3.47 42.91
C SER A 180 -20.71 4.35 43.41
N THR A 181 -20.56 5.67 43.31
CA THR A 181 -21.66 6.62 43.56
C THR A 181 -22.87 6.35 42.66
N HIS A 182 -22.66 5.68 41.53
CA HIS A 182 -23.70 5.17 40.65
C HIS A 182 -23.55 3.66 40.48
N PRO A 183 -24.26 2.84 41.27
CA PRO A 183 -24.01 1.39 41.32
C PRO A 183 -24.39 0.59 40.07
N ALA A 184 -25.07 1.19 39.10
CA ALA A 184 -25.53 0.53 37.88
C ALA A 184 -24.83 1.14 36.66
N HIS A 185 -23.87 0.41 36.07
CA HIS A 185 -23.10 0.87 34.91
C HIS A 185 -23.64 0.21 33.64
N ARG A 186 -23.95 1.02 32.61
CA ARG A 186 -24.43 0.58 31.29
C ARG A 186 -23.64 1.26 30.20
N ILE A 187 -22.93 0.47 29.42
CA ILE A 187 -22.03 0.94 28.38
C ILE A 187 -22.54 0.38 27.05
N CYS A 188 -22.64 1.21 26.03
CA CYS A 188 -22.89 0.79 24.65
C CYS A 188 -21.77 1.32 23.76
N ASN A 189 -21.10 0.41 23.05
CA ASN A 189 -20.13 0.75 22.01
C ASN A 189 -20.81 0.69 20.64
N TYR A 190 -20.43 1.57 19.72
CA TYR A 190 -21.03 1.68 18.39
C TYR A 190 -19.98 1.72 17.27
N ALA A 191 -20.34 1.16 16.12
CA ALA A 191 -19.58 1.27 14.87
C ALA A 191 -20.49 1.82 13.75
N ALA A 192 -20.11 2.83 12.96
CA ALA A 192 -18.94 3.70 13.13
C ALA A 192 -19.13 4.68 14.31
N GLY A 193 -18.16 5.52 14.64
CA GLY A 193 -18.32 6.51 15.70
C GLY A 193 -18.71 7.91 15.20
N LEU A 194 -18.93 8.80 16.16
CA LEU A 194 -19.40 10.18 15.99
C LEU A 194 -18.46 11.07 15.17
N ASP A 195 -19.03 11.77 14.18
CA ASP A 195 -18.45 13.00 13.63
C ASP A 195 -19.32 14.19 14.08
N THR A 196 -18.77 15.02 14.98
CA THR A 196 -19.48 16.20 15.52
C THR A 196 -19.29 17.45 14.67
N SER A 197 -18.55 17.38 13.56
CA SER A 197 -18.22 18.54 12.71
C SER A 197 -19.35 18.95 11.73
N GLY A 198 -20.56 18.42 11.90
CA GLY A 198 -21.69 18.70 11.02
C GLY A 198 -23.03 18.32 11.63
N THR A 199 -23.96 17.90 10.77
CA THR A 199 -25.27 17.40 11.20
C THR A 199 -25.21 15.88 11.44
N PRO A 200 -26.00 15.34 12.40
CA PRO A 200 -25.96 13.92 12.70
C PRO A 200 -26.52 13.05 11.57
N TYR A 201 -27.30 13.63 10.66
CA TYR A 201 -27.92 12.99 9.51
C TYR A 201 -28.31 14.04 8.47
N THR A 202 -28.66 13.60 7.26
CA THR A 202 -29.09 14.50 6.18
C THR A 202 -30.60 14.69 6.21
N ASN A 203 -31.06 15.93 6.43
CA ASN A 203 -32.48 16.29 6.43
C ASN A 203 -33.15 15.99 5.08
N GLY A 204 -34.31 15.34 5.10
CA GLY A 204 -35.20 15.18 3.97
C GLY A 204 -36.11 13.96 4.10
N THR A 205 -36.77 13.60 3.01
CA THR A 205 -37.68 12.44 2.97
C THR A 205 -36.96 11.17 3.40
N SER A 206 -37.57 10.43 4.31
CA SER A 206 -37.02 9.18 4.82
C SER A 206 -36.61 8.23 3.69
N CYS A 207 -35.43 7.63 3.83
CA CYS A 207 -34.84 6.74 2.82
C CYS A 207 -34.57 7.34 1.43
N ALA A 208 -34.68 8.65 1.21
CA ALA A 208 -34.42 9.23 -0.12
C ALA A 208 -32.98 8.96 -0.62
N ALA A 209 -32.02 8.75 0.27
CA ALA A 209 -30.65 8.38 -0.09
C ALA A 209 -30.45 6.88 -0.37
N CYS A 210 -31.43 6.03 -0.03
CA CYS A 210 -31.34 4.57 -0.09
C CYS A 210 -32.65 3.92 -0.58
N PRO A 211 -33.16 4.30 -1.77
CA PRO A 211 -34.46 3.83 -2.26
C PRO A 211 -34.56 2.29 -2.34
N ASP A 212 -33.47 1.65 -2.79
CA ASP A 212 -33.40 0.20 -2.97
C ASP A 212 -33.01 -0.57 -1.70
N HIS A 213 -32.69 0.16 -0.62
CA HIS A 213 -32.26 -0.39 0.67
C HIS A 213 -33.05 0.21 1.83
N CYS A 214 -34.27 0.66 1.61
CA CYS A 214 -35.12 1.15 2.68
C CYS A 214 -35.72 -0.04 3.45
N ASP A 215 -35.58 -0.03 4.78
CA ASP A 215 -36.12 -1.04 5.68
C ASP A 215 -37.62 -1.26 5.42
N SER A 216 -37.99 -2.51 5.13
CA SER A 216 -39.35 -2.86 4.72
C SER A 216 -40.38 -2.67 5.82
N ALA A 217 -39.98 -2.80 7.09
CA ALA A 217 -40.87 -2.71 8.23
C ALA A 217 -41.28 -1.27 8.54
N THR A 218 -40.30 -0.35 8.62
CA THR A 218 -40.55 1.04 9.01
C THR A 218 -40.66 1.99 7.82
N LYS A 219 -39.99 1.68 6.70
CA LYS A 219 -39.73 2.61 5.59
C LYS A 219 -39.10 3.94 6.05
N LYS A 220 -38.31 3.89 7.13
CA LYS A 220 -37.66 5.06 7.73
C LYS A 220 -36.14 4.98 7.81
N LEU A 221 -35.58 3.78 7.68
CA LEU A 221 -34.16 3.52 7.89
C LEU A 221 -33.55 2.85 6.65
N CYS A 222 -32.29 3.17 6.33
CA CYS A 222 -31.51 2.45 5.33
C CYS A 222 -30.97 1.14 5.95
N ASP A 223 -31.30 -0.01 5.38
CA ASP A 223 -30.88 -1.32 5.86
C ASP A 223 -29.75 -1.89 4.98
N CYS A 224 -28.52 -1.63 5.40
CA CYS A 224 -27.31 -2.22 4.80
C CYS A 224 -26.79 -3.44 5.59
N GLY A 225 -27.64 -4.12 6.37
CA GLY A 225 -27.25 -5.33 7.11
C GLY A 225 -26.14 -5.12 8.14
N GLY A 226 -25.97 -3.90 8.65
CA GLY A 226 -24.91 -3.57 9.60
C GLY A 226 -23.50 -3.55 8.97
N LYS A 227 -23.36 -3.16 7.71
CA LYS A 227 -22.06 -2.98 7.04
C LYS A 227 -21.13 -2.09 7.86
N ILE A 228 -19.87 -2.50 8.04
CA ILE A 228 -18.81 -1.68 8.65
C ILE A 228 -17.74 -1.44 7.60
N CYS A 229 -17.28 -0.20 7.50
CA CYS A 229 -16.11 0.16 6.71
C CYS A 229 -14.94 0.46 7.64
N TYR A 230 -13.82 -0.19 7.41
CA TYR A 230 -12.61 -0.07 8.19
C TYR A 230 -11.81 1.18 7.82
N ARG A 231 -10.86 1.56 8.68
CA ARG A 231 -9.89 2.64 8.41
C ARG A 231 -10.53 3.96 7.97
N ASN A 232 -11.61 4.37 8.64
CA ASN A 232 -12.40 5.56 8.34
C ASN A 232 -13.13 5.54 6.98
N GLY A 233 -13.27 4.39 6.33
CA GLY A 233 -14.19 4.23 5.22
C GLY A 233 -15.63 4.56 5.63
N LYS A 234 -16.46 4.95 4.67
CA LYS A 234 -17.87 5.32 4.91
C LYS A 234 -18.79 4.41 4.11
N VAL A 235 -19.88 3.94 4.72
CA VAL A 235 -20.91 3.19 4.00
C VAL A 235 -21.65 4.13 3.07
N ASP A 236 -21.69 3.80 1.79
CA ASP A 236 -22.62 4.40 0.83
C ASP A 236 -23.98 3.69 0.98
N VAL A 237 -24.93 4.35 1.64
CA VAL A 237 -26.25 3.78 1.91
C VAL A 237 -27.10 3.53 0.66
N ARG A 238 -26.73 4.10 -0.49
CA ARG A 238 -27.41 3.84 -1.76
C ARG A 238 -27.04 2.47 -2.32
N THR A 239 -25.81 2.03 -2.11
CA THR A 239 -25.27 0.79 -2.70
C THR A 239 -24.90 -0.27 -1.65
N CYS A 240 -24.93 0.11 -0.37
CA CYS A 240 -24.42 -0.65 0.77
C CYS A 240 -22.96 -1.10 0.64
N LYS A 241 -22.17 -0.40 -0.17
CA LYS A 241 -20.74 -0.62 -0.35
C LYS A 241 -19.93 0.37 0.46
N CYS A 242 -18.68 0.02 0.75
CA CYS A 242 -17.77 0.94 1.41
C CYS A 242 -17.11 1.89 0.40
N LYS A 243 -17.21 3.19 0.67
CA LYS A 243 -16.31 4.19 0.12
C LYS A 243 -15.06 4.24 1.00
N CYS A 244 -13.99 3.61 0.52
CA CYS A 244 -12.73 3.53 1.25
C CYS A 244 -11.98 4.85 1.25
N ALA A 245 -11.19 5.07 2.31
CA ALA A 245 -10.21 6.14 2.34
C ALA A 245 -9.08 5.86 1.34
N ASP A 246 -8.37 6.91 0.92
CA ASP A 246 -7.28 6.79 -0.04
C ASP A 246 -6.24 5.75 0.40
N GLY A 247 -5.78 4.94 -0.56
CA GLY A 247 -4.84 3.84 -0.32
C GLY A 247 -5.47 2.58 0.27
N PHE A 248 -6.79 2.47 0.33
CA PHE A 248 -7.49 1.25 0.77
C PHE A 248 -8.59 0.82 -0.19
N GLU A 249 -8.79 -0.49 -0.26
CA GLU A 249 -9.78 -1.16 -1.10
C GLU A 249 -10.31 -2.44 -0.42
N GLY A 250 -11.16 -3.17 -1.13
CA GLY A 250 -11.85 -4.34 -0.60
C GLY A 250 -13.28 -4.02 -0.16
N ASP A 251 -14.00 -5.06 0.22
CA ASP A 251 -15.44 -4.96 0.50
C ASP A 251 -15.74 -4.13 1.76
N ASN A 252 -14.83 -4.15 2.73
CA ASN A 252 -14.91 -3.39 3.99
C ASN A 252 -13.69 -2.45 4.18
N CYS A 253 -12.90 -2.17 3.13
CA CYS A 253 -11.65 -1.40 3.22
C CYS A 253 -10.53 -2.09 4.03
N GLU A 254 -10.52 -3.42 4.01
CA GLU A 254 -9.55 -4.23 4.72
C GLU A 254 -8.18 -4.26 4.03
N GLN A 255 -8.15 -4.10 2.70
CA GLN A 255 -6.96 -4.22 1.87
C GLN A 255 -6.31 -2.86 1.64
N ARG A 256 -4.97 -2.81 1.68
CA ARG A 256 -4.22 -1.62 1.27
C ARG A 256 -4.05 -1.67 -0.24
N SER A 257 -4.56 -0.66 -0.93
CA SER A 257 -4.28 -0.43 -2.34
C SER A 257 -2.90 0.20 -2.45
N CYS A 258 -1.92 -0.54 -2.95
CA CYS A 258 -0.55 -0.05 -3.08
C CYS A 258 -0.35 0.70 -4.41
N PRO A 259 0.04 1.98 -4.37
CA PRO A 259 0.30 2.74 -5.59
C PRO A 259 1.63 2.33 -6.23
N ASN A 260 1.83 2.73 -7.49
CA ASN A 260 3.10 2.56 -8.20
C ASN A 260 4.15 3.61 -7.81
N GLU A 261 3.74 4.70 -7.15
CA GLU A 261 4.60 5.75 -6.62
C GLU A 261 4.00 6.31 -5.34
N ASP A 262 4.83 6.87 -4.46
CA ASP A 262 4.33 7.53 -3.25
C ASP A 262 3.56 8.80 -3.61
N TYR A 263 2.50 9.11 -2.84
CA TYR A 263 1.55 10.18 -3.17
C TYR A 263 2.14 11.60 -3.08
N LEU A 264 3.22 11.80 -2.32
CA LEU A 264 3.86 13.10 -2.13
C LEU A 264 5.29 13.09 -2.67
N SER A 265 5.68 14.13 -3.39
CA SER A 265 7.04 14.30 -3.91
C SER A 265 8.11 14.29 -2.82
N ARG A 266 7.79 14.76 -1.61
CA ARG A 266 8.70 14.75 -0.46
C ARG A 266 9.15 13.34 -0.03
N CYS A 267 8.42 12.29 -0.42
CA CYS A 267 8.79 10.91 -0.11
C CYS A 267 10.06 10.48 -0.87
N LEU A 268 10.39 11.13 -2.00
CA LEU A 268 11.56 10.79 -2.82
C LEU A 268 12.89 11.18 -2.18
N THR A 269 12.89 12.21 -1.33
CA THR A 269 14.10 12.74 -0.67
C THR A 269 14.18 12.36 0.80
N ALA A 270 13.18 11.66 1.30
CA ALA A 270 13.06 11.31 2.70
C ALA A 270 13.65 9.93 3.00
N SER A 271 14.02 9.72 4.25
CA SER A 271 14.57 8.46 4.74
C SER A 271 13.51 7.65 5.49
N PRO A 272 13.54 6.31 5.45
CA PRO A 272 12.55 5.46 6.12
C PRO A 272 12.40 5.72 7.64
N ASP A 273 13.46 6.14 8.31
CA ASP A 273 13.48 6.55 9.73
C ASP A 273 12.60 7.78 10.03
N GLN A 274 12.19 8.53 9.01
CA GLN A 274 11.28 9.68 9.15
C GLN A 274 9.80 9.26 9.17
N CYS A 275 9.51 8.00 8.87
CA CYS A 275 8.17 7.42 8.96
C CYS A 275 7.75 7.36 10.42
N SER A 276 6.68 8.09 10.77
CA SER A 276 6.14 8.29 12.14
C SER A 276 6.70 9.48 12.93
N VAL A 277 7.66 10.24 12.39
CA VAL A 277 8.15 11.49 13.02
C VAL A 277 7.65 12.71 12.25
N THR A 278 8.01 12.78 10.97
CA THR A 278 7.66 13.92 10.09
C THR A 278 6.84 13.49 8.88
N ILE A 279 6.90 12.20 8.54
CA ILE A 279 6.14 11.60 7.45
C ILE A 279 5.02 10.74 8.02
N ASN A 280 3.80 11.05 7.62
CA ASN A 280 2.66 10.15 7.77
C ASN A 280 2.90 8.93 6.85
N PRO A 281 3.04 7.71 7.41
CA PRO A 281 3.27 6.51 6.61
C PRO A 281 2.21 6.26 5.54
N ASP A 282 0.96 6.69 5.76
CA ASP A 282 -0.11 6.53 4.77
C ASP A 282 0.08 7.43 3.53
N ASN A 283 0.88 8.51 3.63
CA ASN A 283 1.21 9.37 2.49
C ASN A 283 2.43 8.90 1.68
N CYS A 284 3.30 8.10 2.30
CA CYS A 284 4.50 7.53 1.68
C CYS A 284 4.56 6.01 1.91
N PRO A 285 3.56 5.25 1.46
CA PRO A 285 3.45 3.84 1.81
C PRO A 285 4.59 2.97 1.27
N ILE A 286 5.21 3.31 0.14
CA ILE A 286 6.35 2.57 -0.43
C ILE A 286 7.63 2.88 0.38
N LEU A 287 7.94 4.17 0.60
CA LEU A 287 9.06 4.59 1.45
C LEU A 287 9.00 3.98 2.85
N CYS A 288 7.82 3.98 3.46
CA CYS A 288 7.61 3.53 4.83
C CYS A 288 7.39 2.01 4.95
N GLY A 289 7.58 1.24 3.86
CA GLY A 289 7.48 -0.21 3.88
C GLY A 289 6.07 -0.75 4.13
N LEU A 290 5.03 0.08 3.97
CA LEU A 290 3.63 -0.35 4.01
C LEU A 290 3.19 -0.99 2.69
N CYS A 291 3.88 -0.68 1.60
CA CYS A 291 3.68 -1.24 0.29
C CYS A 291 5.00 -1.79 -0.27
N PRO A 292 4.97 -2.93 -0.98
CA PRO A 292 6.15 -3.41 -1.67
C PRO A 292 6.57 -2.40 -2.75
N LYS A 293 7.87 -2.34 -3.04
CA LYS A 293 8.34 -1.58 -4.19
C LYS A 293 7.70 -2.18 -5.46
N PRO A 294 7.15 -1.35 -6.35
CA PRO A 294 6.55 -1.84 -7.59
C PRO A 294 7.56 -2.65 -8.40
N CYS A 295 7.09 -3.65 -9.13
CA CYS A 295 7.93 -4.53 -9.94
C CYS A 295 9.12 -5.14 -9.18
N ASN A 296 8.96 -5.44 -7.88
CA ASN A 296 10.00 -5.97 -6.99
C ASN A 296 11.26 -5.09 -6.91
N GLY A 297 11.10 -3.76 -7.01
CA GLY A 297 12.22 -2.82 -6.97
C GLY A 297 13.08 -2.83 -8.22
N LYS A 298 12.53 -3.27 -9.37
CA LYS A 298 13.20 -3.20 -10.66
C LYS A 298 13.53 -1.74 -11.02
N GLU A 299 14.79 -1.47 -11.35
CA GLU A 299 15.26 -0.13 -11.77
C GLU A 299 15.83 -0.18 -13.18
N CYS A 300 15.33 0.70 -14.05
CA CYS A 300 15.82 0.82 -15.42
C CYS A 300 17.11 1.65 -15.45
N ARG A 301 18.11 1.17 -16.20
CA ARG A 301 19.40 1.82 -16.37
C ARG A 301 19.39 2.78 -17.56
N ASN A 302 20.44 3.59 -17.66
CA ASN A 302 20.72 4.42 -18.83
C ASN A 302 19.57 5.35 -19.26
N GLY A 303 18.76 5.81 -18.29
CA GLY A 303 17.64 6.71 -18.54
C GLY A 303 16.39 6.02 -19.12
N GLY A 304 16.32 4.69 -19.07
CA GLY A 304 15.09 3.95 -19.36
C GLY A 304 13.99 4.27 -18.34
N LYS A 305 12.73 4.17 -18.77
CA LYS A 305 11.55 4.38 -17.90
C LYS A 305 10.85 3.05 -17.62
N LEU A 306 10.59 2.74 -16.36
CA LEU A 306 9.85 1.52 -16.00
C LEU A 306 8.36 1.70 -16.32
N ALA A 307 7.80 0.79 -17.11
CA ALA A 307 6.37 0.67 -17.31
C ALA A 307 5.78 -0.23 -16.22
N PHE A 308 5.04 0.34 -15.27
CA PHE A 308 4.49 -0.41 -14.13
C PHE A 308 3.39 -1.41 -14.51
N GLN A 309 2.75 -1.24 -15.66
CA GLN A 309 1.66 -2.12 -16.12
C GLN A 309 2.15 -3.55 -16.44
N ASN A 310 3.38 -3.69 -16.93
CA ASN A 310 3.97 -4.96 -17.37
C ASN A 310 5.40 -5.17 -16.83
N CYS A 311 5.89 -4.28 -15.97
CA CYS A 311 7.22 -4.30 -15.39
C CYS A 311 8.37 -4.37 -16.42
N THR A 312 8.22 -3.75 -17.60
CA THR A 312 9.28 -3.65 -18.61
C THR A 312 9.94 -2.28 -18.62
N CYS A 313 11.24 -2.23 -18.91
CA CYS A 313 11.95 -0.97 -19.10
C CYS A 313 11.83 -0.48 -20.54
N ASN A 314 11.25 0.70 -20.71
CA ASN A 314 11.22 1.42 -21.98
C ASN A 314 12.56 2.12 -22.16
N CYS A 315 13.44 1.50 -22.96
CA CYS A 315 14.79 1.98 -23.19
C CYS A 315 14.83 3.16 -24.15
N ARG A 316 15.85 4.01 -23.96
CA ARG A 316 16.07 5.23 -24.74
C ARG A 316 17.36 5.12 -25.54
N GLY A 317 17.49 5.81 -26.66
CA GLY A 317 18.78 5.94 -27.36
C GLY A 317 19.40 4.64 -27.87
N GLY A 318 18.59 3.64 -28.23
CA GLY A 318 19.08 2.36 -28.75
C GLY A 318 19.63 1.40 -27.68
N PHE A 319 19.64 1.80 -26.40
CA PHE A 319 19.85 0.85 -25.31
C PHE A 319 18.79 -0.25 -25.36
N SER A 320 19.17 -1.47 -24.97
CA SER A 320 18.28 -2.62 -25.00
C SER A 320 18.51 -3.55 -23.79
N GLY A 321 17.76 -4.64 -23.72
CA GLY A 321 17.77 -5.56 -22.58
C GLY A 321 16.71 -5.23 -21.53
N PRO A 322 16.42 -6.17 -20.61
CA PRO A 322 15.34 -6.05 -19.63
C PRO A 322 15.46 -4.87 -18.67
N LEU A 323 16.67 -4.31 -18.50
CA LEU A 323 16.96 -3.14 -17.67
C LEU A 323 17.60 -1.99 -18.47
N CYS A 324 17.60 -2.05 -19.81
CA CYS A 324 18.30 -1.09 -20.67
C CYS A 324 19.82 -1.05 -20.45
N GLU A 325 20.39 -2.18 -20.06
CA GLU A 325 21.80 -2.34 -19.75
C GLU A 325 22.68 -2.58 -20.98
N LYS A 326 22.11 -3.05 -22.09
CA LYS A 326 22.86 -3.35 -23.31
C LYS A 326 23.07 -2.09 -24.13
N CYS A 327 24.34 -1.82 -24.45
CA CYS A 327 24.75 -0.65 -25.22
C CYS A 327 24.32 -0.73 -26.70
N PRO A 328 24.00 0.41 -27.33
CA PRO A 328 23.82 0.50 -28.79
C PRO A 328 25.16 0.34 -29.52
N SER A 329 25.13 0.13 -30.84
CA SER A 329 26.33 -0.07 -31.68
C SER A 329 27.23 1.17 -31.86
N GLY A 330 26.89 2.31 -31.27
CA GLY A 330 27.72 3.52 -31.30
C GLY A 330 26.97 4.77 -30.86
N ASP A 331 27.69 5.89 -30.85
CA ASP A 331 27.14 7.23 -30.66
C ASP A 331 26.45 7.73 -31.94
N LYS A 332 25.53 8.70 -31.80
CA LYS A 332 25.03 9.46 -32.96
C LYS A 332 26.16 10.26 -33.61
N GLU A 333 26.06 10.48 -34.92
CA GLU A 333 27.11 11.13 -35.73
C GLU A 333 27.50 12.54 -35.24
N ASP A 334 26.58 13.25 -34.59
CA ASP A 334 26.81 14.61 -34.09
C ASP A 334 27.39 14.67 -32.66
N CYS A 335 27.66 13.51 -32.03
CA CYS A 335 28.28 13.44 -30.71
C CYS A 335 29.71 14.02 -30.64
N PRO A 336 30.60 13.86 -31.64
CA PRO A 336 31.97 14.39 -31.62
C PRO A 336 32.09 15.89 -31.33
N THR A 337 31.09 16.69 -31.74
CA THR A 337 31.09 18.16 -31.60
C THR A 337 30.34 18.64 -30.34
N ARG A 338 29.61 17.78 -29.66
CA ARG A 338 28.79 18.15 -28.49
C ARG A 338 29.62 18.16 -27.20
N SER A 339 29.37 19.12 -26.32
CA SER A 339 30.08 19.22 -25.04
C SER A 339 29.78 18.05 -24.11
N THR A 340 30.81 17.52 -23.45
CA THR A 340 30.68 16.46 -22.43
C THR A 340 29.98 16.96 -21.16
N THR A 341 29.85 18.27 -20.95
CA THR A 341 29.08 18.83 -19.81
C THR A 341 27.62 18.42 -19.84
N PHE A 342 27.04 18.16 -21.03
CA PHE A 342 25.67 17.70 -21.16
C PHE A 342 25.45 16.25 -20.69
N CYS A 343 26.53 15.47 -20.52
CA CYS A 343 26.43 14.11 -19.99
C CYS A 343 25.89 14.07 -18.57
N ALA A 344 26.17 15.08 -17.74
CA ALA A 344 25.62 15.16 -16.38
C ALA A 344 24.17 15.68 -16.40
N ALA A 345 23.88 16.69 -17.24
CA ALA A 345 22.65 17.45 -17.20
C ALA A 345 21.49 16.87 -18.03
N SER A 346 21.76 16.04 -19.05
CA SER A 346 20.73 15.61 -20.01
C SER A 346 20.69 14.09 -20.21
N VAL A 347 19.53 13.52 -19.91
CA VAL A 347 19.24 12.10 -20.15
C VAL A 347 19.20 11.79 -21.64
N ASP A 348 18.71 12.73 -22.46
CA ASP A 348 18.65 12.62 -23.92
C ASP A 348 20.04 12.61 -24.53
N HIS A 349 20.95 13.43 -23.98
CA HIS A 349 22.34 13.47 -24.43
C HIS A 349 23.07 12.17 -24.08
N ARG A 350 22.90 11.66 -22.86
CA ARG A 350 23.41 10.35 -22.44
C ARG A 350 22.90 9.21 -23.33
N ALA A 351 21.63 9.26 -23.73
CA ALA A 351 21.03 8.27 -24.61
C ALA A 351 21.55 8.38 -26.06
N ALA A 352 21.85 9.58 -26.55
CA ALA A 352 22.37 9.79 -27.90
C ALA A 352 23.89 9.54 -28.04
N CYS A 353 24.65 9.83 -26.98
CA CYS A 353 26.12 9.78 -26.97
C CYS A 353 26.67 8.93 -25.81
N PRO A 354 26.26 7.66 -25.64
CA PRO A 354 26.63 6.85 -24.49
C PRO A 354 28.13 6.54 -24.37
N TYR A 355 28.87 6.45 -25.48
CA TYR A 355 30.32 6.23 -25.46
C TYR A 355 31.06 7.50 -25.09
N ARG A 356 30.70 8.65 -25.69
CA ARG A 356 31.26 9.96 -25.30
C ARG A 356 30.97 10.30 -23.84
N CYS A 357 29.80 9.92 -23.34
CA CYS A 357 29.44 10.09 -21.93
C CYS A 357 29.99 9.01 -20.99
N LYS A 358 30.80 8.07 -21.50
CA LYS A 358 31.41 6.97 -20.73
C LYS A 358 30.40 6.08 -20.01
N LEU A 359 29.17 5.99 -20.53
CA LEU A 359 28.18 5.00 -20.10
C LEU A 359 28.43 3.65 -20.76
N CYS A 360 28.96 3.67 -21.97
CA CYS A 360 29.39 2.50 -22.73
C CYS A 360 30.88 2.64 -23.06
N SER A 361 31.55 1.49 -23.19
CA SER A 361 32.95 1.38 -23.57
C SER A 361 33.08 0.58 -24.86
N GLU A 362 34.22 0.68 -25.54
CA GLU A 362 34.48 -0.10 -26.75
C GLU A 362 34.32 -1.62 -26.54
N LYS A 363 34.43 -2.10 -25.29
CA LYS A 363 34.20 -3.50 -24.91
C LYS A 363 32.75 -3.94 -25.00
N ASP A 364 31.84 -2.98 -24.95
CA ASP A 364 30.40 -3.19 -25.04
C ASP A 364 29.90 -3.16 -26.50
N LEU A 365 30.80 -2.91 -27.47
CA LEU A 365 30.47 -3.00 -28.88
C LEU A 365 30.27 -4.47 -29.29
N PRO A 366 29.17 -4.81 -29.98
CA PRO A 366 28.82 -6.20 -30.29
C PRO A 366 29.82 -6.92 -31.22
N CYS A 367 30.76 -6.21 -31.86
CA CYS A 367 31.69 -6.81 -32.82
C CYS A 367 33.08 -7.14 -32.25
N GLN A 368 33.34 -6.99 -30.94
CA GLN A 368 34.67 -7.24 -30.39
C GLN A 368 35.12 -8.70 -30.62
N ASN A 369 36.30 -8.83 -31.25
CA ASN A 369 36.98 -10.06 -31.72
C ASN A 369 36.53 -10.66 -33.06
N LYS A 370 35.55 -10.08 -33.76
CA LYS A 370 35.19 -10.55 -35.11
C LYS A 370 36.20 -10.01 -36.13
N LYS A 371 37.18 -10.83 -36.52
CA LYS A 371 38.05 -10.56 -37.68
C LYS A 371 37.50 -11.27 -38.89
N CYS A 372 37.32 -10.53 -39.99
CA CYS A 372 37.02 -11.12 -41.28
C CYS A 372 38.30 -11.71 -41.89
N HIS A 373 38.15 -12.86 -42.54
CA HIS A 373 39.20 -13.56 -43.26
C HIS A 373 39.18 -13.16 -44.74
N HIS A 374 40.23 -13.51 -45.49
CA HIS A 374 40.32 -13.31 -46.95
C HIS A 374 39.95 -11.89 -47.41
N HIS A 375 40.44 -10.89 -46.67
CA HIS A 375 40.19 -9.46 -46.89
C HIS A 375 38.72 -9.00 -46.84
N GLY A 376 37.82 -9.81 -46.27
CA GLY A 376 36.46 -9.35 -45.98
C GLY A 376 36.47 -8.09 -45.12
N LYS A 377 35.51 -7.19 -45.35
CA LYS A 377 35.39 -5.93 -44.60
C LYS A 377 34.34 -6.08 -43.50
N LEU A 378 34.73 -5.88 -42.24
CA LEU A 378 33.78 -5.88 -41.14
C LEU A 378 32.92 -4.62 -41.21
N ASP A 379 31.62 -4.79 -41.39
CA ASP A 379 30.66 -3.73 -41.15
C ASP A 379 30.46 -3.60 -39.64
N THR A 380 30.99 -2.52 -39.07
CA THR A 380 30.92 -2.26 -37.62
C THR A 380 29.53 -1.85 -37.13
N LYS A 381 28.59 -1.56 -38.05
CA LYS A 381 27.19 -1.24 -37.71
C LYS A 381 26.33 -2.50 -37.63
N THR A 382 26.55 -3.47 -38.51
CA THR A 382 25.79 -4.74 -38.54
C THR A 382 26.51 -5.93 -37.91
N CYS A 383 27.81 -5.78 -37.60
CA CYS A 383 28.71 -6.86 -37.19
C CYS A 383 28.76 -8.05 -38.18
N THR A 384 28.55 -7.79 -39.48
CA THR A 384 28.71 -8.78 -40.56
C THR A 384 30.01 -8.55 -41.32
N CYS A 385 30.62 -9.63 -41.80
CA CYS A 385 31.75 -9.52 -42.72
C CYS A 385 31.23 -9.46 -44.14
N ASN A 386 31.51 -8.38 -44.85
CA ASN A 386 31.23 -8.26 -46.27
C ASN A 386 32.33 -8.98 -47.03
N CYS A 387 31.99 -10.15 -47.57
CA CYS A 387 32.94 -11.03 -48.26
C CYS A 387 33.15 -10.60 -49.71
N GLU A 388 34.38 -10.79 -50.18
CA GLU A 388 34.73 -10.64 -51.59
C GLU A 388 34.15 -11.82 -52.40
N GLU A 389 34.01 -11.63 -53.71
CA GLU A 389 33.30 -12.55 -54.60
C GLU A 389 33.84 -13.99 -54.51
N GLY A 390 32.96 -14.95 -54.25
CA GLY A 390 33.29 -16.38 -54.12
C GLY A 390 33.63 -16.85 -52.70
N PHE A 391 33.90 -15.93 -51.77
CA PHE A 391 34.07 -16.26 -50.33
C PHE A 391 32.73 -16.15 -49.60
N THR A 392 32.48 -17.08 -48.66
CA THR A 392 31.23 -17.13 -47.89
C THR A 392 31.50 -17.44 -46.41
N GLY A 393 30.45 -17.49 -45.59
CA GLY A 393 30.56 -17.70 -44.14
C GLY A 393 30.52 -16.40 -43.34
N ASP A 394 30.24 -16.52 -42.04
CA ASP A 394 29.99 -15.38 -41.14
C ASP A 394 31.20 -14.45 -40.97
N ARG A 395 32.40 -14.95 -41.27
CA ARG A 395 33.69 -14.26 -41.22
C ARG A 395 34.45 -14.35 -42.54
N CYS A 396 33.80 -14.73 -43.64
CA CYS A 396 34.40 -14.95 -44.97
C CYS A 396 35.45 -16.07 -45.00
N GLU A 397 35.35 -17.04 -44.10
CA GLU A 397 36.29 -18.14 -43.92
C GLU A 397 36.07 -19.31 -44.89
N VAL A 398 34.92 -19.36 -45.57
CA VAL A 398 34.61 -20.42 -46.53
C VAL A 398 35.09 -19.98 -47.91
N CYS A 399 36.07 -20.72 -48.43
CA CYS A 399 36.66 -20.48 -49.74
C CYS A 399 35.76 -20.95 -50.90
N PRO A 400 35.97 -20.41 -52.12
CA PRO A 400 35.36 -20.97 -53.32
C PRO A 400 35.80 -22.43 -53.56
N VAL A 401 34.92 -23.23 -54.17
CA VAL A 401 35.12 -24.68 -54.38
C VAL A 401 36.31 -24.96 -55.31
N HIS A 402 36.53 -24.11 -56.30
CA HIS A 402 37.63 -24.20 -57.26
C HIS A 402 38.25 -22.82 -57.49
N ASP A 403 39.55 -22.82 -57.79
CA ASP A 403 40.22 -21.67 -58.40
C ASP A 403 39.62 -21.36 -59.77
N LYS A 404 39.74 -20.11 -60.23
CA LYS A 404 39.32 -19.75 -61.60
C LYS A 404 40.19 -20.48 -62.63
N ASP A 405 39.62 -20.84 -63.78
CA ASP A 405 40.30 -21.69 -64.80
C ASP A 405 41.70 -21.20 -65.22
N TYR A 406 41.89 -19.88 -65.32
CA TYR A 406 43.17 -19.29 -65.71
C TYR A 406 44.28 -19.51 -64.67
N CYS A 407 43.94 -19.91 -63.45
CA CYS A 407 44.89 -20.20 -62.39
C CYS A 407 45.73 -21.42 -62.73
N VAL A 408 45.24 -22.38 -63.53
CA VAL A 408 45.98 -23.59 -63.92
C VAL A 408 47.32 -23.25 -64.58
N THR A 409 47.36 -22.20 -65.41
CA THR A 409 48.55 -21.81 -66.17
C THR A 409 49.50 -20.84 -65.44
N GLN A 410 49.12 -20.30 -64.28
CA GLN A 410 49.96 -19.33 -63.55
C GLN A 410 51.05 -20.02 -62.71
N PRO A 411 52.32 -19.55 -62.68
CA PRO A 411 53.32 -20.14 -61.78
C PRO A 411 53.02 -19.82 -60.31
N VAL A 412 53.21 -20.79 -59.41
CA VAL A 412 53.00 -20.65 -57.94
C VAL A 412 53.80 -19.48 -57.35
N LYS A 413 54.96 -19.19 -57.94
CA LYS A 413 55.81 -18.05 -57.58
C LYS A 413 55.11 -16.69 -57.68
N MET A 414 54.03 -16.57 -58.46
CA MET A 414 53.24 -15.33 -58.53
C MET A 414 52.48 -15.01 -57.22
N CYS A 415 52.32 -16.00 -56.35
CA CYS A 415 51.73 -15.81 -55.02
C CYS A 415 52.70 -15.12 -54.04
N THR A 416 54.02 -15.17 -54.28
CA THR A 416 55.04 -14.68 -53.32
C THR A 416 55.98 -13.62 -53.88
N ASP A 417 56.34 -13.70 -55.17
CA ASP A 417 57.48 -12.96 -55.72
C ASP A 417 57.10 -11.57 -56.26
N TYR A 418 55.80 -11.26 -56.36
CA TYR A 418 55.31 -10.02 -56.94
C TYR A 418 54.26 -9.33 -56.05
N PRO A 419 54.65 -8.33 -55.23
CA PRO A 419 53.78 -7.70 -54.24
C PRO A 419 52.48 -7.12 -54.81
N HIS A 420 52.51 -6.58 -56.04
CA HIS A 420 51.33 -6.01 -56.70
C HIS A 420 50.41 -7.06 -57.36
N LYS A 421 50.89 -8.27 -57.59
CA LYS A 421 50.12 -9.37 -58.20
C LYS A 421 49.73 -10.46 -57.20
N ALA A 422 50.43 -10.54 -56.07
CA ALA A 422 50.15 -11.46 -54.98
C ALA A 422 48.70 -11.30 -54.50
N TYR A 423 48.26 -10.08 -54.17
CA TYR A 423 46.86 -9.83 -53.76
C TYR A 423 45.82 -10.33 -54.77
N TRP A 424 46.04 -10.08 -56.07
CA TRP A 424 45.13 -10.53 -57.12
C TRP A 424 45.16 -12.06 -57.29
N MET A 425 46.34 -12.67 -57.15
CA MET A 425 46.55 -14.12 -57.17
C MET A 425 45.88 -14.81 -55.97
N GLU A 426 45.96 -14.23 -54.78
CA GLU A 426 45.32 -14.74 -53.56
C GLU A 426 43.79 -14.72 -53.65
N MET A 427 43.22 -13.69 -54.28
CA MET A 427 41.76 -13.56 -54.45
C MET A 427 41.18 -14.51 -55.49
N ASN A 428 41.91 -14.74 -56.57
CA ASN A 428 41.37 -15.46 -57.71
C ASN A 428 41.84 -16.91 -57.82
N CYS A 429 43.00 -17.21 -57.22
CA CYS A 429 43.61 -18.53 -57.17
C CYS A 429 43.97 -18.92 -55.71
N PRO A 430 43.02 -18.84 -54.76
CA PRO A 430 43.29 -19.07 -53.34
C PRO A 430 43.82 -20.48 -53.02
N HIS A 431 43.42 -21.52 -53.77
CA HIS A 431 43.96 -22.87 -53.60
C HIS A 431 45.39 -22.98 -54.14
N LYS A 432 45.67 -22.36 -55.30
CA LYS A 432 47.03 -22.32 -55.88
C LYS A 432 48.05 -21.59 -55.00
N CYS A 433 47.60 -20.56 -54.29
CA CYS A 433 48.44 -19.82 -53.34
C CYS A 433 48.44 -20.42 -51.93
N SER A 434 47.87 -21.62 -51.74
CA SER A 434 47.80 -22.32 -50.45
C SER A 434 47.09 -21.53 -49.34
N HIS A 435 46.22 -20.59 -49.71
CA HIS A 435 45.36 -19.86 -48.77
C HIS A 435 44.10 -20.64 -48.42
N CYS A 436 43.73 -21.58 -49.27
CA CYS A 436 42.63 -22.52 -49.07
C CYS A 436 43.14 -23.93 -49.37
N ASN A 437 42.78 -24.90 -48.52
CA ASN A 437 43.09 -26.31 -48.76
C ASN A 437 41.95 -26.94 -49.57
N GLU A 438 42.29 -27.83 -50.51
CA GLU A 438 41.34 -28.55 -51.39
C GLU A 438 40.37 -29.50 -50.65
N THR A 439 40.35 -29.53 -49.31
CA THR A 439 39.65 -30.54 -48.50
C THR A 439 38.47 -30.04 -47.67
N VAL A 440 37.91 -28.87 -47.95
CA VAL A 440 36.61 -28.49 -47.40
C VAL A 440 35.62 -28.23 -48.52
N ALA A 441 35.22 -29.31 -49.19
CA ALA A 441 33.99 -29.33 -49.96
C ALA A 441 32.82 -29.02 -49.01
N ALA A 442 31.97 -28.08 -49.41
CA ALA A 442 30.69 -27.81 -48.77
C ALA A 442 29.93 -29.14 -48.59
N LYS A 443 29.71 -29.55 -47.34
CA LYS A 443 28.67 -30.53 -47.05
C LYS A 443 27.34 -29.79 -47.18
N GLU A 444 26.61 -30.08 -48.25
CA GLU A 444 25.18 -29.79 -48.37
C GLU A 444 24.37 -30.47 -47.25
#